data_AF-A0A2H0L6T8-F1
#
_entry.id   AF-A0A2H0L6T8-F1
#
_cell.length_a   1.000
_cell.length_b   1.000
_cell.length_c   1.000
_cell.angle_alpha   90.00
_cell.angle_beta   90.00
_cell.angle_gamma   90.00
#
_symmetry.space_group_name_H-M   'P 1'
#
loop_
_entity.id
_entity.type
_entity.pdbx_description
1 polymer ?
#
loop_
_entity_poly.entity_id
_entity_poly.type
_entity_poly.pdbx_seq_one_letter_code
_entity_poly.pdbx_strand_id
1 'polypeptide(L)'
;MSIKEIQKLLTDAVDTFLHFDSELLAGDAHEQAIAHRIANYIERGGVRSYMVDCEYNKQGTDPKRWNGRIFRPDIIVHKRGRNNRGDNLLVVEIKKDKICPSNIQRLKFMTSPYNNAFGYELGCFLYFSNGVPKYIWIGGGKVQEDL
;
A
#
# COMPACT_ATOMS: atom_id res chain seq x y z
N MET A 1 11.59 -6.88 8.32
CA MET A 1 10.48 -6.47 9.20
C MET A 1 9.48 -7.60 9.20
N SER A 2 8.97 -7.96 10.36
CA SER A 2 7.83 -8.85 10.53
C SER A 2 6.55 -8.19 9.99
N ILE A 3 5.53 -9.00 9.69
CA ILE A 3 4.23 -8.50 9.21
C ILE A 3 3.60 -7.51 10.18
N LYS A 4 3.68 -7.78 11.49
CA LYS A 4 3.16 -6.88 12.54
C LYS A 4 3.86 -5.52 12.56
N GLU A 5 5.17 -5.49 12.33
CA GLU A 5 5.91 -4.22 12.22
C GLU A 5 5.49 -3.43 10.97
N ILE A 6 5.21 -4.10 9.85
CA ILE A 6 4.74 -3.45 8.62
C ILE A 6 3.32 -2.92 8.80
N GLN A 7 2.42 -3.67 9.44
CA GLN A 7 1.08 -3.20 9.79
C GLN A 7 1.15 -1.97 10.68
N LYS A 8 1.95 -2.05 11.76
CA LYS A 8 2.12 -0.94 12.71
C LYS A 8 2.65 0.32 12.00
N LEU A 9 3.62 0.16 11.11
CA LEU A 9 4.16 1.27 10.31
C LEU A 9 3.06 2.00 9.53
N LEU A 10 2.16 1.26 8.87
CA LEU A 10 1.05 1.86 8.12
C LEU A 10 -0.01 2.45 9.06
N THR A 11 -0.40 1.75 10.13
CA THR A 11 -1.46 2.23 11.03
C THR A 11 -1.01 3.50 11.77
N ASP A 12 0.22 3.55 12.26
CA ASP A 12 0.78 4.75 12.90
C ASP A 12 0.80 5.94 11.93
N ALA A 13 1.12 5.69 10.65
CA ALA A 13 1.14 6.71 9.61
C ALA A 13 -0.27 7.23 9.28
N VAL A 14 -1.27 6.34 9.25
CA VAL A 14 -2.68 6.70 9.03
C VAL A 14 -3.24 7.45 10.24
N ASP A 15 -2.92 7.04 11.45
CA ASP A 15 -3.33 7.76 12.68
C ASP A 15 -2.73 9.16 12.71
N THR A 16 -1.45 9.29 12.32
CA THR A 16 -0.78 10.60 12.19
C THR A 16 -1.44 11.46 11.13
N PHE A 17 -1.80 10.89 9.97
CA PHE A 17 -2.56 11.57 8.92
C PHE A 17 -3.93 12.06 9.41
N LEU A 18 -4.67 11.23 10.14
CA LEU A 18 -5.96 11.63 10.69
C LEU A 18 -5.83 12.74 11.75
N HIS A 19 -4.73 12.75 12.50
CA HIS A 19 -4.49 13.77 13.51
C HIS A 19 -4.11 15.13 12.90
N PHE A 20 -3.28 15.15 11.86
CA PHE A 20 -2.71 16.40 11.33
C PHE A 20 -3.27 16.86 9.99
N ASP A 21 -3.94 15.98 9.22
CA ASP A 21 -4.35 16.25 7.84
C ASP A 21 -5.78 15.75 7.53
N SER A 22 -6.64 15.57 8.55
CA SER A 22 -8.01 15.08 8.37
C SER A 22 -8.90 16.01 7.54
N GLU A 23 -8.54 17.28 7.39
CA GLU A 23 -9.20 18.22 6.49
C GLU A 23 -9.17 17.77 5.03
N LEU A 24 -8.20 16.95 4.62
CA LEU A 24 -8.17 16.37 3.27
C LEU A 24 -9.31 15.37 3.05
N LEU A 25 -9.72 14.64 4.10
CA LEU A 25 -10.91 13.79 4.03
C LEU A 25 -12.19 14.64 4.09
N ALA A 26 -12.25 15.60 5.00
CA ALA A 26 -13.43 16.46 5.18
C ALA A 26 -13.73 17.33 3.94
N GLY A 27 -12.68 17.79 3.26
CA GLY A 27 -12.77 18.59 2.03
C GLY A 27 -12.89 17.78 0.74
N ASP A 28 -13.17 16.47 0.83
CA ASP A 28 -13.29 15.56 -0.33
C ASP A 28 -12.08 15.59 -1.28
N ALA A 29 -10.88 15.81 -0.75
CA ALA A 29 -9.67 15.90 -1.57
C ALA A 29 -9.42 14.62 -2.38
N HIS A 30 -8.63 14.71 -3.43
CA HIS A 30 -8.30 13.54 -4.25
C HIS A 30 -7.48 12.52 -3.45
N GLU A 31 -7.69 11.23 -3.70
CA GLU A 31 -7.03 10.13 -2.98
C GLU A 31 -5.49 10.19 -3.08
N GLN A 32 -4.96 10.81 -4.13
CA GLN A 32 -3.52 11.05 -4.30
C GLN A 32 -2.94 12.02 -3.26
N ALA A 33 -3.70 13.03 -2.84
CA ALA A 33 -3.26 13.93 -1.77
C ALA A 33 -3.18 13.18 -0.43
N ILE A 34 -4.18 12.34 -0.15
CA ILE A 34 -4.22 11.46 1.02
C ILE A 34 -3.04 10.47 0.98
N ALA A 35 -2.83 9.82 -0.17
CA ALA A 35 -1.74 8.88 -0.38
C ALA A 35 -0.37 9.52 -0.12
N HIS A 36 -0.14 10.73 -0.64
CA HIS A 36 1.09 11.47 -0.43
C HIS A 36 1.38 11.73 1.06
N ARG A 37 0.37 12.18 1.83
CA ARG A 37 0.56 12.48 3.26
C ARG A 37 0.84 11.21 4.07
N ILE A 38 0.09 10.14 3.83
CA ILE A 38 0.33 8.84 4.48
C ILE A 38 1.74 8.32 4.12
N ALA A 39 2.15 8.39 2.85
CA ALA A 39 3.48 7.99 2.41
C ALA A 39 4.59 8.78 3.12
N ASN A 40 4.41 10.10 3.30
CA ASN A 40 5.35 10.93 4.04
C ASN A 40 5.47 10.49 5.51
N TYR A 41 4.37 10.12 6.17
CA TYR A 41 4.41 9.62 7.54
C TYR A 41 5.03 8.22 7.65
N ILE A 42 4.82 7.34 6.68
CA ILE A 42 5.53 6.06 6.59
C ILE A 42 7.05 6.30 6.50
N GLU A 43 7.48 7.22 5.64
CA GLU A 43 8.90 7.53 5.46
C GLU A 43 9.53 8.08 6.74
N ARG A 44 8.83 8.99 7.43
CA ARG A 44 9.24 9.52 8.75
C ARG A 44 9.21 8.47 9.86
N GLY A 45 8.38 7.43 9.74
CA GLY A 45 8.28 6.29 10.65
C GLY A 45 9.53 5.40 10.70
N GLY A 46 10.52 5.65 9.84
CA GLY A 46 11.86 5.08 10.00
C GLY A 46 12.06 3.73 9.30
N VAL A 47 11.47 3.53 8.12
CA VAL A 47 11.66 2.32 7.31
C VAL A 47 13.05 2.26 6.66
N ARG A 48 14.07 1.94 7.47
CA ARG A 48 15.48 1.94 7.06
C ARG A 48 15.73 0.99 5.88
N SER A 49 16.48 1.47 4.89
CA SER A 49 16.89 0.71 3.68
C SER A 49 15.79 0.43 2.65
N TYR A 50 14.62 1.06 2.79
CA TYR A 50 13.56 1.06 1.79
C TYR A 50 13.16 2.50 1.45
N MET A 51 12.58 2.68 0.28
CA MET A 51 11.98 3.93 -0.15
C MET A 51 10.46 3.81 -0.07
N VAL A 52 9.81 4.94 0.19
CA VAL A 52 8.36 5.06 0.10
C VAL A 52 8.04 5.86 -1.15
N ASP A 53 7.34 5.24 -2.11
CA ASP A 53 6.99 5.89 -3.37
C ASP A 53 5.47 5.82 -3.60
N CYS A 54 4.90 6.93 -4.06
CA CYS A 54 3.55 6.94 -4.61
C CYS A 54 3.57 6.62 -6.11
N GLU A 55 2.53 5.94 -6.60
CA GLU A 55 2.26 5.78 -8.03
C GLU A 55 3.41 5.10 -8.82
N TYR A 56 4.28 4.36 -8.14
CA TYR A 56 5.47 3.76 -8.74
C TYR A 56 5.11 2.55 -9.62
N ASN A 57 5.37 2.69 -10.92
CA ASN A 57 4.88 1.77 -11.94
C ASN A 57 5.90 0.74 -12.41
N LYS A 58 7.03 0.52 -11.71
CA LYS A 58 8.06 -0.44 -12.12
C LYS A 58 8.17 -1.66 -11.21
N GLN A 59 8.60 -2.78 -11.76
CA GLN A 59 9.05 -4.00 -11.07
C GLN A 59 10.45 -4.33 -11.61
N GLY A 60 11.49 -4.09 -10.82
CA GLY A 60 12.83 -3.95 -11.40
C GLY A 60 12.83 -2.81 -12.42
N THR A 61 13.16 -3.12 -13.69
CA THR A 61 13.15 -2.17 -14.82
C THR A 61 11.86 -2.19 -15.64
N ASP A 62 11.06 -3.25 -15.51
CA ASP A 62 9.86 -3.45 -16.31
C ASP A 62 8.64 -2.74 -15.74
N PRO A 63 7.67 -2.32 -16.57
CA PRO A 63 6.39 -1.81 -16.07
C PRO A 63 5.61 -2.88 -15.27
N LYS A 64 4.97 -2.47 -14.17
CA LYS A 64 3.98 -3.32 -13.48
C LYS A 64 2.78 -3.52 -14.39
N ARG A 65 2.42 -4.78 -14.69
CA ARG A 65 1.28 -5.12 -15.56
C ARG A 65 0.32 -6.06 -14.87
N TRP A 66 -0.97 -5.81 -15.08
CA TRP A 66 -2.06 -6.69 -14.65
C TRP A 66 -3.09 -6.76 -15.79
N ASN A 67 -3.42 -7.97 -16.24
CA ASN A 67 -4.27 -8.21 -17.42
C ASN A 67 -3.81 -7.41 -18.66
N GLY A 68 -2.50 -7.40 -18.93
CA GLY A 68 -1.87 -6.70 -20.05
C GLY A 68 -1.73 -5.18 -19.89
N ARG A 69 -2.40 -4.57 -18.90
CA ARG A 69 -2.42 -3.12 -18.69
C ARG A 69 -1.38 -2.70 -17.66
N ILE A 70 -0.70 -1.57 -17.92
CA ILE A 70 0.20 -0.96 -16.95
C ILE A 70 -0.63 -0.40 -15.80
N PHE A 71 -0.16 -0.62 -14.58
CA PHE A 71 -0.76 -0.04 -13.39
C PHE A 71 0.30 0.53 -12.46
N ARG A 72 -0.17 1.25 -11.45
CA ARG A 72 0.62 1.94 -10.44
C ARG A 72 -0.17 1.88 -9.12
N PRO A 73 0.38 1.27 -8.06
CA PRO A 73 -0.24 1.30 -6.74
C PRO A 73 -0.11 2.68 -6.11
N ASP A 74 -1.00 3.00 -5.16
CA ASP A 74 -1.06 4.34 -4.57
C ASP A 74 0.15 4.63 -3.69
N ILE A 75 0.57 3.65 -2.86
CA ILE A 75 1.80 3.73 -2.05
C ILE A 75 2.52 2.38 -2.08
N ILE A 76 3.85 2.41 -2.17
CA ILE A 76 4.69 1.24 -1.97
C ILE A 76 5.87 1.53 -1.07
N VAL A 77 6.30 0.52 -0.32
CA VAL A 77 7.54 0.49 0.47
C VAL A 77 8.45 -0.58 -0.12
N HIS A 78 9.55 -0.19 -0.73
CA HIS A 78 10.34 -1.07 -1.58
C HIS A 78 11.78 -0.62 -1.79
N LYS A 79 12.58 -1.47 -2.45
CA LYS A 79 13.87 -1.10 -3.02
C LYS A 79 13.75 -0.93 -4.55
N ARG A 80 13.81 0.31 -5.02
CA ARG A 80 13.78 0.68 -6.43
C ARG A 80 14.76 -0.16 -7.26
N GLY A 81 14.31 -0.59 -8.44
CA GLY A 81 15.11 -1.38 -9.38
C GLY A 81 15.35 -2.84 -8.94
N ARG A 82 14.83 -3.27 -7.79
CA ARG A 82 14.97 -4.64 -7.28
C ARG A 82 13.61 -5.31 -7.14
N ASN A 83 13.58 -6.64 -7.24
CA ASN A 83 12.34 -7.42 -7.15
C ASN A 83 12.55 -8.82 -6.55
N ASN A 84 13.57 -8.99 -5.71
CA ASN A 84 13.79 -10.27 -5.01
C ASN A 84 12.94 -10.33 -3.73
N ARG A 85 12.88 -11.52 -3.12
CA ARG A 85 12.24 -11.69 -1.81
C ARG A 85 12.82 -10.70 -0.79
N GLY A 86 11.94 -10.02 -0.05
CA GLY A 86 12.32 -8.98 0.90
C GLY A 86 12.76 -7.64 0.29
N ASP A 87 12.68 -7.43 -1.02
CA ASP A 87 12.93 -6.11 -1.62
C ASP A 87 11.65 -5.24 -1.66
N ASN A 88 10.46 -5.84 -1.68
CA ASN A 88 9.18 -5.16 -1.67
C ASN A 88 8.43 -5.50 -0.36
N LEU A 89 8.22 -4.53 0.52
CA LEU A 89 7.63 -4.78 1.84
C LEU A 89 6.11 -4.59 1.85
N LEU A 90 5.65 -3.42 1.43
CA LEU A 90 4.27 -3.00 1.57
C LEU A 90 3.77 -2.41 0.25
N VAL A 91 2.56 -2.79 -0.15
CA VAL A 91 1.78 -2.09 -1.18
C VAL A 91 0.42 -1.69 -0.61
N VAL A 92 0.01 -0.45 -0.84
CA VAL A 92 -1.24 0.10 -0.35
C VAL A 92 -2.08 0.64 -1.51
N GLU A 93 -3.38 0.35 -1.44
CA GLU A 93 -4.43 0.90 -2.29
C GLU A 93 -5.42 1.65 -1.41
N ILE A 94 -5.82 2.85 -1.82
CA ILE A 94 -6.62 3.77 -1.01
C ILE A 94 -7.93 4.12 -1.72
N LYS A 95 -9.02 4.08 -0.96
CA LYS A 95 -10.34 4.58 -1.37
C LYS A 95 -10.96 5.43 -0.26
N LYS A 96 -11.61 6.54 -0.59
CA LYS A 96 -12.20 7.41 0.44
C LYS A 96 -13.36 6.77 1.21
N ASP A 97 -14.27 6.07 0.55
CA ASP A 97 -15.57 5.73 1.13
C ASP A 97 -16.10 4.33 0.79
N LYS A 98 -15.41 3.60 -0.11
CA LYS A 98 -15.93 2.36 -0.67
C LYS A 98 -14.88 1.27 -0.81
N ILE A 99 -15.36 0.04 -0.68
CA ILE A 99 -14.59 -1.15 -1.02
C ILE A 99 -14.47 -1.26 -2.54
N CYS A 100 -13.27 -1.58 -3.03
CA CYS A 100 -13.00 -1.79 -4.44
C CYS A 100 -12.47 -3.22 -4.68
N PRO A 101 -13.33 -4.16 -5.13
CA PRO A 101 -12.94 -5.54 -5.35
C PRO A 101 -11.77 -5.72 -6.32
N SER A 102 -11.66 -4.87 -7.34
CA SER A 102 -10.55 -4.93 -8.31
C SER A 102 -9.21 -4.53 -7.68
N ASN A 103 -9.17 -3.53 -6.77
CA ASN A 103 -7.96 -3.21 -6.02
C ASN A 103 -7.55 -4.37 -5.10
N ILE A 104 -8.53 -5.02 -4.44
CA ILE A 104 -8.26 -6.21 -3.60
C ILE A 104 -7.68 -7.36 -4.44
N GLN A 105 -8.24 -7.63 -5.62
CA GLN A 105 -7.69 -8.65 -6.53
C GLN A 105 -6.27 -8.30 -7.00
N ARG A 106 -6.00 -7.02 -7.28
CA ARG A 106 -4.65 -6.54 -7.62
C ARG A 106 -3.66 -6.76 -6.49
N LEU A 107 -4.03 -6.46 -5.24
CA LEU A 107 -3.20 -6.72 -4.07
C LEU A 107 -2.94 -8.21 -3.85
N LYS A 108 -3.95 -9.06 -4.08
CA LYS A 108 -3.76 -10.53 -4.08
C LYS A 108 -2.74 -10.95 -5.13
N PHE A 109 -2.81 -10.38 -6.33
CA PHE A 109 -1.83 -10.65 -7.37
C PHE A 109 -0.42 -10.20 -6.98
N MET A 110 -0.28 -9.02 -6.36
CA MET A 110 1.04 -8.45 -5.98
C MET A 110 1.73 -9.15 -4.82
N THR A 111 0.96 -9.77 -3.93
CA THR A 111 1.45 -10.51 -2.75
C THR A 111 1.50 -12.02 -2.99
N SER A 112 1.07 -12.49 -4.16
CA SER A 112 1.10 -13.90 -4.52
C SER A 112 2.56 -14.39 -4.65
N PRO A 113 2.90 -15.56 -4.06
CA PRO A 113 4.21 -16.17 -4.28
C PRO A 113 4.35 -16.78 -5.68
N TYR A 114 3.25 -16.88 -6.43
CA TYR A 114 3.18 -17.40 -7.79
C TYR A 114 2.96 -16.27 -8.81
N ASN A 115 3.35 -16.49 -10.09
CA ASN A 115 3.12 -15.62 -11.26
C ASN A 115 3.91 -14.29 -11.29
N ASN A 116 5.21 -14.34 -11.61
CA ASN A 116 6.07 -13.15 -11.80
C ASN A 116 6.21 -12.23 -10.58
N ALA A 117 6.02 -12.81 -9.38
CA ALA A 117 6.01 -12.19 -8.06
C ALA A 117 6.60 -10.76 -8.00
N PHE A 118 5.71 -9.76 -7.93
CA PHE A 118 6.09 -8.44 -7.43
C PHE A 118 6.68 -8.52 -6.02
N GLY A 119 6.51 -9.64 -5.33
CA GLY A 119 7.29 -9.97 -4.14
C GLY A 119 6.98 -9.09 -2.95
N TYR A 120 5.79 -8.47 -2.90
CA TYR A 120 5.35 -7.70 -1.75
C TYR A 120 5.03 -8.65 -0.59
N GLU A 121 5.69 -8.44 0.55
CA GLU A 121 5.45 -9.21 1.77
C GLU A 121 4.04 -8.98 2.32
N LEU A 122 3.52 -7.74 2.24
CA LEU A 122 2.19 -7.37 2.68
C LEU A 122 1.51 -6.39 1.71
N GLY A 123 0.22 -6.57 1.50
CA GLY A 123 -0.67 -5.64 0.84
C GLY A 123 -1.73 -5.11 1.80
N CYS A 124 -2.18 -3.87 1.60
CA CYS A 124 -3.28 -3.30 2.35
C CYS A 124 -4.24 -2.58 1.41
N PHE A 125 -5.53 -2.92 1.48
CA PHE A 125 -6.58 -2.06 0.96
C PHE A 125 -7.09 -1.20 2.13
N LEU A 126 -6.78 0.08 2.08
CA LEU A 126 -7.19 1.08 3.04
C LEU A 126 -8.41 1.84 2.51
N TYR A 127 -9.46 1.92 3.31
CA TYR A 127 -10.58 2.81 3.02
C TYR A 127 -11.11 3.47 4.29
N PHE A 128 -11.87 4.55 4.15
CA PHE A 128 -12.43 5.26 5.31
C PHE A 128 -13.95 5.07 5.34
N SER A 129 -14.47 4.53 6.44
CA SER A 129 -15.90 4.39 6.67
C SER A 129 -16.32 5.47 7.65
N ASN A 130 -17.04 6.49 7.16
CA ASN A 130 -17.40 7.70 7.94
C ASN A 130 -16.17 8.35 8.61
N GLY A 131 -15.08 8.50 7.85
CA GLY A 131 -13.80 9.05 8.34
C GLY A 131 -12.96 8.10 9.19
N VAL A 132 -13.48 6.93 9.56
CA VAL A 132 -12.74 5.92 10.34
C VAL A 132 -11.98 4.99 9.40
N PRO A 133 -10.65 4.82 9.55
CA PRO A 133 -9.87 3.96 8.67
C PRO A 133 -10.25 2.49 8.88
N LYS A 134 -10.30 1.76 7.78
CA LYS A 134 -10.56 0.33 7.69
C LYS A 134 -9.49 -0.30 6.82
N TYR A 135 -8.94 -1.41 7.29
CA TYR A 135 -7.82 -2.09 6.68
C TYR A 135 -8.26 -3.49 6.26
N ILE A 136 -8.03 -3.84 5.01
CA ILE A 136 -8.08 -5.23 4.56
C ILE A 136 -6.65 -5.64 4.24
N TRP A 137 -6.08 -6.48 5.09
CA TRP A 137 -4.72 -6.99 4.92
C TRP A 137 -4.70 -8.16 3.95
N ILE A 138 -3.72 -8.17 3.06
CA ILE A 138 -3.54 -9.22 2.06
C ILE A 138 -2.09 -9.70 2.10
N GLY A 139 -1.90 -11.01 2.20
CA GLY A 139 -0.58 -11.65 2.21
C GLY A 139 -0.65 -12.99 1.48
N GLY A 140 0.43 -13.39 0.80
CA GLY A 140 0.47 -14.66 0.06
C GLY A 140 -0.65 -14.82 -0.98
N GLY A 141 -1.17 -13.72 -1.50
CA GLY A 141 -2.29 -13.70 -2.45
C GLY A 141 -3.68 -13.92 -1.86
N LYS A 142 -3.85 -13.81 -0.54
CA LYS A 142 -5.14 -14.01 0.15
C LYS A 142 -5.40 -12.91 1.17
N VAL A 143 -6.69 -12.61 1.40
CA VAL A 143 -7.10 -11.75 2.52
C VAL A 143 -6.73 -12.47 3.81
N GLN A 144 -6.27 -11.71 4.78
CA GLN A 144 -5.82 -12.20 6.06
C GLN A 144 -6.82 -11.73 7.11
N GLU A 145 -7.62 -12.67 7.62
CA GLU A 145 -8.70 -12.39 8.57
C GLU A 145 -8.16 -12.20 10.01
N ASP A 146 -6.97 -12.74 10.31
CA ASP A 146 -6.40 -12.84 11.67
C ASP A 146 -4.99 -12.24 11.85
N LEU A 147 -4.61 -11.24 11.04
CA LEU A 147 -3.28 -10.58 11.15
C LEU A 147 -3.30 -9.32 12.01
#